data_AF-A0A3B0J5F3-F1
#
_entry.id   AF-A0A3B0J5F3-F1
#
_cell.length_a   1.000
_cell.length_b   1.000
_cell.length_c   1.000
_cell.angle_alpha   90.00
_cell.angle_beta   90.00
_cell.angle_gamma   90.00
#
_symmetry.space_group_name_H-M   'P 1'
#
loop_
_entity.id
_entity.type
_entity.pdbx_description
1 polymer ?
#
loop_
_entity_poly.entity_id
_entity_poly.type
_entity_poly.pdbx_seq_one_letter_code
_entity_poly.pdbx_strand_id
1 'polypeptide(L)'
;MQVESAKFELRQMCLDICTMAGTWLQYIKRGRETMSHFSGGRLHILYLENRLTNISNERLLRAADREIRTNYDRLSYPIAAMKTYLEQLRKVRDSICKFLSRTRMFMDDEIVEKYDVTPTLRTPQVLEILEFLSSRYDAEWEVKEMVVMSLEDVDSAYEIEVLVKAWGDCRHANGEEFVQKLSAFLSALWNGILPDQKPIQWIF
;
A
#
# COMPACT_ATOMS: atom_id res chain seq x y z
N MET A 1 -7.18 -11.65 31.27
CA MET A 1 -6.80 -12.13 29.92
C MET A 1 -6.50 -13.62 30.03
N GLN A 2 -6.96 -14.47 29.09
CA GLN A 2 -6.55 -15.88 29.09
C GLN A 2 -5.19 -15.98 28.38
N VAL A 3 -4.13 -16.26 29.14
CA VAL A 3 -2.72 -16.29 28.67
C VAL A 3 -2.56 -17.15 27.41
N GLU A 4 -3.17 -18.33 27.37
CA GLU A 4 -3.09 -19.22 26.21
C GLU A 4 -3.77 -18.65 24.95
N SER A 5 -4.86 -17.90 25.12
CA SER A 5 -5.50 -17.18 24.01
C SER A 5 -4.59 -16.08 23.46
N ALA A 6 -3.89 -15.34 24.34
CA ALA A 6 -2.96 -14.29 23.92
C ALA A 6 -1.74 -14.86 23.17
N LYS A 7 -1.19 -15.99 23.65
CA LYS A 7 -0.11 -16.72 22.95
C LYS A 7 -0.52 -17.18 21.56
N PHE A 8 -1.71 -17.75 21.43
CA PHE A 8 -2.25 -18.17 20.14
C PHE A 8 -2.44 -16.97 19.20
N GLU A 9 -3.03 -15.89 19.70
CA GLU A 9 -3.25 -14.66 18.94
C GLU A 9 -1.92 -14.04 18.45
N LEU A 10 -0.88 -13.97 19.29
CA LEU A 10 0.45 -13.50 18.90
C LEU A 10 1.07 -14.29 17.75
N ARG A 11 0.94 -15.63 17.78
CA ARG A 11 1.42 -16.49 16.68
C ARG A 11 0.65 -16.20 15.40
N GLN A 12 -0.67 -16.07 15.48
CA GLN A 12 -1.50 -15.78 14.31
C GLN A 12 -1.17 -14.40 13.72
N MET A 13 -1.02 -13.38 14.57
CA MET A 13 -0.60 -12.04 14.14
C MET A 13 0.71 -12.07 13.35
N CYS A 14 1.70 -12.86 13.79
CA CYS A 14 2.97 -12.98 13.07
C CYS A 14 2.80 -13.54 11.65
N LEU A 15 1.96 -14.56 11.47
CA LEU A 15 1.65 -15.12 10.15
C LEU A 15 0.88 -14.13 9.28
N ASP A 16 -0.06 -13.42 9.89
CA ASP A 16 -0.89 -12.43 9.21
C ASP A 16 -0.06 -11.22 8.74
N ILE A 17 0.96 -10.79 9.51
CA ILE A 17 1.91 -9.74 9.10
C ILE A 17 2.58 -10.08 7.77
N CYS A 18 3.01 -11.34 7.57
CA CYS A 18 3.61 -11.79 6.31
C CYS A 18 2.65 -11.57 5.12
N THR A 19 1.40 -12.03 5.31
CA THR A 19 0.36 -11.96 4.28
C THR A 19 0.00 -10.50 3.97
N MET A 20 -0.09 -9.67 5.00
CA MET A 20 -0.39 -8.25 4.88
C MET A 20 0.73 -7.47 4.16
N ALA A 21 1.99 -7.77 4.44
CA ALA A 21 3.11 -7.14 3.74
C ALA A 21 3.11 -7.48 2.24
N GLY A 22 2.87 -8.75 1.89
CA GLY A 22 2.70 -9.15 0.49
C GLY A 22 1.50 -8.47 -0.19
N THR A 23 0.37 -8.38 0.53
CA THR A 23 -0.83 -7.70 0.05
C THR A 23 -0.58 -6.22 -0.21
N TRP A 24 0.14 -5.53 0.68
CA TRP A 24 0.53 -4.14 0.52
C TRP A 24 1.30 -3.92 -0.80
N LEU A 25 2.38 -4.69 -1.00
CA LEU A 25 3.23 -4.59 -2.19
C LEU A 25 2.45 -4.90 -3.48
N GLN A 26 1.54 -5.86 -3.43
CA GLN A 26 0.68 -6.19 -4.57
C GLN A 26 -0.19 -5.02 -4.99
N TYR A 27 -0.83 -4.31 -4.04
CA TYR A 27 -1.67 -3.16 -4.36
C TYR A 27 -0.86 -1.94 -4.81
N ILE A 28 0.33 -1.73 -4.25
CA ILE A 28 1.27 -0.72 -4.76
C ILE A 28 1.62 -1.00 -6.23
N LYS A 29 1.96 -2.25 -6.56
CA LYS A 29 2.28 -2.67 -7.93
C LYS A 29 1.10 -2.46 -8.87
N ARG A 30 -0.10 -2.92 -8.51
CA ARG A 30 -1.31 -2.71 -9.30
C ARG A 30 -1.60 -1.23 -9.52
N GLY A 31 -1.45 -0.41 -8.49
CA GLY A 31 -1.62 1.03 -8.62
C GLY A 31 -0.59 1.66 -9.56
N ARG A 32 0.66 1.20 -9.61
CA ARG A 32 1.66 1.68 -10.59
C ARG A 32 1.20 1.41 -12.02
N GLU A 33 0.69 0.21 -12.29
CA GLU A 33 0.14 -0.18 -13.59
C GLU A 33 -1.08 0.68 -13.95
N THR A 34 -2.02 0.86 -13.01
CA THR A 34 -3.21 1.70 -13.20
C THR A 34 -2.88 3.19 -13.39
N MET A 35 -1.93 3.73 -12.63
CA MET A 35 -1.47 5.12 -12.79
C MET A 35 -0.85 5.38 -14.16
N SER A 36 -0.13 4.41 -14.72
CA SER A 36 0.37 4.49 -16.10
C SER A 36 -0.78 4.62 -17.10
N HIS A 37 -1.82 3.78 -16.99
CA HIS A 37 -3.02 3.88 -17.83
C HIS A 37 -3.77 5.20 -17.65
N PHE A 38 -3.95 5.65 -16.41
CA PHE A 38 -4.55 6.94 -16.09
C PHE A 38 -3.77 8.09 -16.75
N SER A 39 -2.44 8.13 -16.58
CA SER A 39 -1.59 9.18 -17.15
C SER A 39 -1.68 9.25 -18.66
N GLY A 40 -1.68 8.11 -19.35
CA GLY A 40 -1.80 8.05 -20.81
C GLY A 40 -3.13 8.60 -21.29
N GLY A 41 -4.22 8.22 -20.62
CA GLY A 41 -5.57 8.73 -20.94
C GLY A 41 -5.72 10.23 -20.67
N ARG A 42 -5.26 10.71 -19.51
CA ARG A 42 -5.38 12.12 -19.13
C ARG A 42 -4.52 13.03 -20.01
N LEU A 43 -3.28 12.65 -20.31
CA LEU A 43 -2.42 13.40 -21.24
C LEU A 43 -3.02 13.48 -22.65
N HIS A 44 -3.68 12.41 -23.10
CA HIS A 44 -4.39 12.43 -24.38
C HIS A 44 -5.56 13.41 -24.38
N ILE A 45 -6.33 13.48 -23.28
CA ILE A 45 -7.40 14.47 -23.12
C ILE A 45 -6.85 15.89 -23.17
N LEU A 46 -5.78 16.19 -22.41
CA LEU A 46 -5.14 17.52 -22.42
C LEU A 46 -4.66 17.91 -23.82
N TYR A 47 -4.13 16.96 -24.59
CA TYR A 47 -3.76 17.19 -25.98
C TYR A 47 -4.97 17.53 -26.87
N LEU A 48 -6.09 16.83 -26.72
CA LEU A 48 -7.33 17.12 -27.46
C LEU A 48 -7.92 18.48 -27.07
N GLU A 49 -7.92 18.82 -25.78
CA GLU A 49 -8.39 20.11 -25.25
C GLU A 49 -7.57 21.28 -25.80
N ASN A 50 -6.24 21.16 -25.85
CA ASN A 50 -5.35 22.16 -26.46
C ASN A 50 -5.54 22.30 -27.98
N ARG A 51 -6.01 21.26 -28.66
CA ARG A 51 -6.32 21.34 -30.09
C ARG A 51 -7.62 22.06 -30.37
N LEU A 52 -8.61 21.94 -29.49
CA LEU A 52 -9.90 22.63 -29.62
C LEU A 52 -9.74 24.15 -29.69
N THR A 53 -8.72 24.72 -29.02
CA THR A 53 -8.45 26.16 -28.97
C THR A 53 -8.25 26.78 -30.37
N ASN A 54 -7.88 25.98 -31.37
CA ASN A 54 -7.55 26.44 -32.73
C ASN A 54 -8.55 25.98 -33.80
N ILE A 55 -9.66 25.32 -33.43
CA ILE A 55 -10.66 24.81 -34.39
C ILE A 55 -11.81 25.80 -34.52
N SER A 56 -12.04 26.31 -35.74
CA SER A 56 -13.17 27.19 -36.06
C SER A 56 -14.37 26.47 -36.70
N ASN A 57 -14.21 25.20 -37.07
CA ASN A 57 -15.27 24.42 -37.71
C ASN A 57 -16.16 23.72 -36.66
N GLU A 58 -17.44 24.11 -36.61
CA GLU A 58 -18.43 23.61 -35.66
C GLU A 58 -18.61 22.08 -35.69
N ARG A 59 -18.54 21.45 -36.87
CA ARG A 59 -18.66 19.99 -36.99
C ARG A 59 -17.47 19.28 -36.37
N LEU A 60 -16.27 19.85 -36.51
CA LEU A 60 -15.05 19.33 -35.90
C LEU A 60 -15.03 19.55 -34.39
N LEU A 61 -15.53 20.69 -33.91
CA LEU A 61 -15.71 20.96 -32.47
C LEU A 61 -16.60 19.91 -31.82
N ARG A 62 -17.80 19.65 -32.37
CA ARG A 62 -18.72 18.63 -31.84
C ARG A 62 -18.15 17.20 -31.90
N ALA A 63 -17.27 16.91 -32.85
CA ALA A 63 -16.62 15.59 -32.93
C ALA A 63 -15.57 15.44 -31.82
N ALA A 64 -14.71 16.45 -31.64
CA ALA A 64 -13.69 16.47 -30.61
C ALA A 64 -14.28 16.51 -29.19
N ASP A 65 -15.37 17.25 -28.94
CA ASP A 65 -16.08 17.24 -27.66
C ASP A 65 -16.60 15.84 -27.29
N ARG A 66 -17.13 15.09 -28.27
CA ARG A 66 -17.60 13.71 -28.04
C ARG A 66 -16.44 12.76 -27.74
N GLU A 67 -15.32 12.95 -28.43
CA GLU A 67 -14.10 12.17 -28.19
C GLU A 67 -13.53 12.44 -26.80
N ILE A 68 -13.47 13.70 -26.38
CA ILE A 68 -13.02 14.10 -25.03
C ILE A 68 -13.92 13.47 -23.96
N ARG A 69 -15.25 13.59 -24.10
CA ARG A 69 -16.21 12.95 -23.16
C ARG A 69 -16.01 11.44 -23.06
N THR A 70 -15.85 10.77 -24.20
CA THR A 70 -15.60 9.32 -24.23
C THR A 70 -14.30 8.96 -23.51
N ASN A 71 -13.25 9.78 -23.65
CA ASN A 71 -11.99 9.57 -22.95
C ASN A 71 -12.11 9.85 -21.44
N TYR A 72 -12.88 10.86 -21.02
CA TYR A 72 -13.20 11.08 -19.60
C TYR A 72 -13.97 9.89 -19.00
N ASP A 73 -14.97 9.37 -19.70
CA ASP A 73 -15.72 8.19 -19.25
C ASP A 73 -14.79 6.98 -19.05
N ARG A 74 -13.80 6.81 -19.93
CA ARG A 74 -12.77 5.75 -19.79
C ARG A 74 -11.86 5.95 -18.58
N LEU A 75 -11.64 7.19 -18.11
CA LEU A 75 -10.86 7.47 -16.90
C LEU A 75 -11.61 7.14 -15.61
N SER A 76 -12.93 6.98 -15.65
CA SER A 76 -13.70 6.57 -14.46
C SER A 76 -13.24 5.23 -13.88
N TYR A 77 -12.88 4.27 -14.75
CA TYR A 77 -12.40 2.95 -14.35
C TYR A 77 -11.07 3.00 -13.58
N PRO A 78 -9.97 3.57 -14.11
CA PRO A 78 -8.72 3.65 -13.37
C PRO A 78 -8.86 4.46 -12.08
N ILE A 79 -9.66 5.54 -12.05
CA ILE A 79 -9.91 6.30 -10.81
C ILE A 79 -10.59 5.42 -9.75
N ALA A 80 -11.64 4.68 -10.13
CA ALA A 80 -12.34 3.76 -9.22
C ALA A 80 -11.44 2.62 -8.73
N ALA A 81 -10.56 2.10 -9.61
CA ALA A 81 -9.57 1.09 -9.23
C ALA A 81 -8.56 1.65 -8.21
N MET A 82 -8.06 2.87 -8.41
CA MET A 82 -7.16 3.53 -7.47
C MET A 82 -7.81 3.77 -6.10
N LYS A 83 -9.07 4.22 -6.06
CA LYS A 83 -9.87 4.33 -4.83
C LYS A 83 -10.00 2.96 -4.12
N THR A 84 -10.20 1.90 -4.89
CA THR A 84 -10.25 0.53 -4.34
C THR A 84 -8.90 0.10 -3.76
N TYR A 85 -7.79 0.41 -4.42
CA TYR A 85 -6.46 0.04 -3.92
C TYR A 85 -6.11 0.79 -2.64
N LEU A 86 -6.42 2.10 -2.58
CA LEU A 86 -6.24 2.90 -1.37
C LEU A 86 -7.01 2.31 -0.18
N GLU A 87 -8.25 1.87 -0.40
CA GLU A 87 -9.06 1.22 0.62
C GLU A 87 -8.43 -0.08 1.14
N GLN A 88 -7.81 -0.86 0.26
CA GLN A 88 -7.14 -2.10 0.67
C GLN A 88 -5.85 -1.82 1.45
N LEU A 89 -5.08 -0.80 1.04
CA LEU A 89 -3.92 -0.33 1.80
C LEU A 89 -4.36 0.17 3.19
N ARG A 90 -5.47 0.90 3.28
CA ARG A 90 -6.05 1.35 4.55
C ARG A 90 -6.35 0.19 5.48
N LYS A 91 -6.98 -0.87 4.96
CA LYS A 91 -7.30 -2.08 5.74
C LYS A 91 -6.05 -2.77 6.30
N VAL A 92 -4.96 -2.82 5.52
CA VAL A 92 -3.67 -3.36 5.99
C VAL A 92 -3.13 -2.51 7.13
N ARG A 93 -3.02 -1.18 6.92
CA ARG A 93 -2.56 -0.23 7.94
C ARG A 93 -3.36 -0.37 9.24
N ASP A 94 -4.69 -0.33 9.15
CA ASP A 94 -5.58 -0.39 10.30
C ASP A 94 -5.47 -1.73 11.04
N SER A 95 -5.23 -2.83 10.32
CA SER A 95 -5.01 -4.15 10.92
C SER A 95 -3.69 -4.21 11.69
N ILE A 96 -2.62 -3.63 11.14
CA ILE A 96 -1.33 -3.49 11.84
C ILE A 96 -1.48 -2.63 13.10
N CYS A 97 -2.23 -1.52 13.05
CA CYS A 97 -2.51 -0.69 14.22
C CYS A 97 -3.32 -1.45 15.30
N LYS A 98 -4.27 -2.30 14.89
CA LYS A 98 -5.01 -3.18 15.81
C LYS A 98 -4.10 -4.20 16.47
N PHE A 99 -3.21 -4.83 15.70
CA PHE A 99 -2.23 -5.77 16.22
C PHE A 99 -1.29 -5.08 17.21
N LEU A 100 -0.76 -3.91 16.86
CA LEU A 100 0.07 -3.11 17.75
C LEU A 100 -0.64 -2.82 19.08
N SER A 101 -1.90 -2.37 19.02
CA SER A 101 -2.69 -2.07 20.21
C SER A 101 -2.87 -3.31 21.10
N ARG A 102 -3.16 -4.47 20.48
CA ARG A 102 -3.28 -5.75 21.20
C ARG A 102 -1.97 -6.20 21.82
N THR A 103 -0.87 -6.16 21.07
CA THR A 103 0.44 -6.54 21.56
C THR A 103 0.90 -5.64 22.71
N ARG A 104 0.60 -4.34 22.69
CA ARG A 104 0.85 -3.45 23.84
C ARG A 104 0.10 -3.90 25.09
N MET A 105 -1.17 -4.30 24.97
CA MET A 105 -1.91 -4.86 26.11
C MET A 105 -1.31 -6.18 26.62
N PHE A 106 -0.70 -6.98 25.73
CA PHE A 106 -0.03 -8.21 26.11
C PHE A 106 1.26 -7.98 26.89
N MET A 107 1.91 -6.84 26.70
CA MET A 107 3.10 -6.47 27.48
C MET A 107 2.79 -6.17 28.95
N ASP A 108 1.53 -5.87 29.29
CA ASP A 108 1.12 -5.64 30.69
C ASP A 108 1.02 -6.95 31.50
N ASP A 109 1.10 -8.11 30.84
CA ASP A 109 1.08 -9.44 31.46
C ASP A 109 2.47 -10.07 31.44
N GLU A 110 3.08 -10.26 32.62
CA GLU A 110 4.46 -10.74 32.77
C GLU A 110 4.74 -12.09 32.10
N ILE A 111 3.71 -12.95 31.93
CA ILE A 111 3.86 -14.26 31.28
C ILE A 111 3.88 -14.08 29.76
N VAL A 112 2.98 -13.25 29.24
CA VAL A 112 2.87 -13.01 27.79
C VAL A 112 4.01 -12.12 27.29
N GLU A 113 4.47 -11.16 28.10
CA GLU A 113 5.63 -10.32 27.82
C GLU A 113 6.90 -11.16 27.54
N LYS A 114 7.13 -12.19 28.35
CA LYS A 114 8.30 -13.08 28.26
C LYS A 114 8.08 -14.27 27.34
N TYR A 115 6.97 -14.29 26.60
CA TYR A 115 6.63 -15.42 25.75
C TYR A 115 7.51 -15.50 24.50
N ASP A 116 8.05 -16.69 24.28
CA ASP A 116 8.70 -17.07 23.03
C ASP A 116 7.61 -17.48 22.02
N VAL A 117 7.27 -16.58 21.11
CA VAL A 117 6.32 -16.83 20.01
C VAL A 117 6.87 -17.94 19.11
N THR A 118 8.16 -17.84 18.79
CA THR A 118 9.02 -18.91 18.26
C THR A 118 10.34 -18.93 19.05
N PRO A 119 11.19 -19.97 18.93
CA PRO A 119 12.50 -20.01 19.60
C PRO A 119 13.42 -18.82 19.31
N THR A 120 13.17 -18.10 18.21
CA THR A 120 13.95 -16.96 17.73
C THR A 120 13.19 -15.63 17.75
N LEU A 121 11.93 -15.63 18.20
CA LEU A 121 11.04 -14.47 18.18
C LEU A 121 10.22 -14.39 19.47
N ARG A 122 10.41 -13.31 20.22
CA ARG A 122 9.71 -13.01 21.48
C ARG A 122 8.67 -11.90 21.31
N THR A 123 7.71 -11.84 22.22
CA THR A 123 6.66 -10.79 22.23
C THR A 123 7.20 -9.37 22.07
N PRO A 124 8.31 -8.95 22.72
CA PRO A 124 8.85 -7.59 22.55
C PRO A 124 9.36 -7.31 21.12
N GLN A 125 9.86 -8.33 20.43
CA GLN A 125 10.29 -8.19 19.03
C GLN A 125 9.10 -8.10 18.07
N VAL A 126 8.00 -8.79 18.40
CA VAL A 126 6.71 -8.63 17.69
C VAL A 126 6.17 -7.21 17.87
N LEU A 127 6.27 -6.66 19.09
CA LEU A 127 5.91 -5.27 19.35
C LEU A 127 6.77 -4.31 18.51
N GLU A 128 8.09 -4.48 18.53
CA GLU A 128 9.02 -3.60 17.81
C GLU A 128 8.71 -3.56 16.30
N ILE A 129 8.46 -4.71 15.68
CA ILE A 129 8.12 -4.75 14.25
C ILE A 129 6.75 -4.12 13.98
N LEU A 130 5.77 -4.29 14.87
CA LEU A 130 4.44 -3.69 14.72
C LEU A 130 4.49 -2.17 14.84
N GLU A 131 5.30 -1.63 15.75
CA GLU A 131 5.54 -0.19 15.87
C GLU A 131 6.20 0.37 14.60
N PHE A 132 7.22 -0.34 14.11
CA PHE A 132 7.88 0.01 12.87
C PHE A 132 6.91 0.01 11.67
N LEU A 133 6.19 -1.09 11.46
CA LEU A 133 5.24 -1.23 10.34
C LEU A 133 4.10 -0.23 10.43
N SER A 134 3.56 0.01 11.64
CA SER A 134 2.49 0.99 11.86
C SER A 134 2.93 2.38 11.39
N SER A 135 4.10 2.85 11.83
CA SER A 135 4.62 4.16 11.43
C SER A 135 4.89 4.25 9.92
N ARG A 136 5.45 3.20 9.32
CA ARG A 136 5.80 3.20 7.88
C ARG A 136 4.57 3.13 6.98
N TYR A 137 3.59 2.31 7.33
CA TYR A 137 2.35 2.22 6.56
C TYR A 137 1.47 3.46 6.70
N ASP A 138 1.46 4.11 7.86
CA ASP A 138 0.72 5.36 8.03
C ASP A 138 1.27 6.47 7.12
N ALA A 139 2.59 6.74 7.21
CA ALA A 139 3.26 7.74 6.37
C ALA A 139 3.13 7.43 4.86
N GLU A 140 3.27 6.17 4.46
CA GLU A 140 3.11 5.79 3.06
C GLU A 140 1.66 5.94 2.59
N TRP A 141 0.69 5.59 3.44
CA TRP A 141 -0.73 5.68 3.11
C TRP A 141 -1.17 7.13 2.91
N GLU A 142 -0.71 8.08 3.72
CA GLU A 142 -1.01 9.51 3.56
C GLU A 142 -0.60 10.03 2.17
N VAL A 143 0.58 9.63 1.69
CA VAL A 143 1.04 9.98 0.33
C VAL A 143 0.10 9.37 -0.71
N LYS A 144 -0.33 8.11 -0.52
CA LYS A 144 -1.22 7.43 -1.46
C LYS A 144 -2.63 8.02 -1.46
N GLU A 145 -3.12 8.45 -0.30
CA GLU A 145 -4.39 9.14 -0.17
C GLU A 145 -4.36 10.45 -0.95
N MET A 146 -3.33 11.28 -0.73
CA MET A 146 -3.15 12.53 -1.48
C MET A 146 -3.21 12.28 -2.98
N VAL A 147 -2.48 11.27 -3.48
CA VAL A 147 -2.49 10.95 -4.92
C VAL A 147 -3.88 10.65 -5.42
N VAL A 148 -4.63 9.76 -4.75
CA VAL A 148 -5.95 9.31 -5.20
C VAL A 148 -6.98 10.43 -5.15
N MET A 149 -6.91 11.29 -4.14
CA MET A 149 -7.82 12.43 -4.00
C MET A 149 -7.59 13.47 -5.10
N SER A 150 -6.35 13.61 -5.59
CA SER A 150 -6.01 14.56 -6.67
C SER A 150 -6.31 14.05 -8.09
N LEU A 151 -6.66 12.77 -8.29
CA LEU A 151 -6.86 12.23 -9.64
C LEU A 151 -8.04 12.85 -10.39
N GLU A 152 -9.07 13.29 -9.68
CA GLU A 152 -10.29 13.85 -10.30
C GLU A 152 -10.09 15.31 -10.75
N ASP A 153 -9.18 16.05 -10.10
CA ASP A 153 -8.99 17.49 -10.29
C ASP A 153 -7.72 17.85 -11.09
N VAL A 154 -6.89 16.86 -11.45
CA VAL A 154 -5.62 17.10 -12.14
C VAL A 154 -5.83 17.74 -13.51
N ASP A 155 -5.17 18.86 -13.80
CA ASP A 155 -5.42 19.65 -15.02
C ASP A 155 -4.18 19.87 -15.91
N SER A 156 -3.01 19.44 -15.46
CA SER A 156 -1.75 19.68 -16.18
C SER A 156 -0.89 18.42 -16.30
N ALA A 157 -0.09 18.37 -17.37
CA ALA A 157 0.86 17.29 -17.60
C ALA A 157 1.88 17.15 -16.46
N TYR A 158 2.29 18.28 -15.88
CA TYR A 158 3.22 18.32 -14.75
C TYR A 158 2.62 17.67 -13.50
N GLU A 159 1.38 18.01 -13.15
CA GLU A 159 0.72 17.40 -12.00
C GLU A 159 0.52 15.89 -12.19
N ILE A 160 0.16 15.45 -13.39
CA ILE A 160 0.05 14.01 -13.70
C ILE A 160 1.38 13.30 -13.43
N GLU A 161 2.51 13.88 -13.88
CA GLU A 161 3.85 13.33 -13.64
C GLU A 161 4.17 13.25 -12.14
N VAL A 162 3.86 14.31 -11.39
CA VAL A 162 4.03 14.36 -9.93
C VAL A 162 3.24 13.24 -9.25
N LEU A 163 1.96 13.05 -9.62
CA LEU A 163 1.09 12.03 -9.04
C LEU A 163 1.58 10.61 -9.35
N VAL A 164 2.00 10.35 -10.60
CA VAL A 164 2.58 9.05 -11.00
C VAL A 164 3.84 8.76 -10.20
N LYS A 165 4.73 9.74 -10.07
CA LYS A 165 5.97 9.62 -9.30
C LYS A 165 5.68 9.40 -7.81
N ALA A 166 4.75 10.16 -7.23
CA ALA A 166 4.37 10.03 -5.82
C ALA A 166 3.72 8.68 -5.49
N TRP A 167 2.93 8.12 -6.41
CA TRP A 167 2.44 6.74 -6.24
C TRP A 167 3.58 5.72 -6.31
N GLY A 168 4.47 5.87 -7.28
CA GLY A 168 5.56 4.92 -7.53
C GLY A 168 6.65 4.92 -6.46
N ASP A 169 6.91 6.08 -5.84
CA ASP A 169 7.86 6.23 -4.74
C ASP A 169 7.28 5.62 -3.45
N CYS A 170 7.89 4.53 -3.01
CA CYS A 170 7.51 3.81 -1.79
C CYS A 170 8.64 3.80 -0.76
N ARG A 171 9.29 4.93 -0.56
CA ARG A 171 10.42 5.07 0.38
C ARG A 171 10.12 4.61 1.81
N HIS A 172 8.87 4.70 2.28
CA HIS A 172 8.54 4.33 3.67
C HIS A 172 8.21 2.84 3.78
N ALA A 173 7.47 2.28 2.82
CA ALA A 173 6.99 0.89 2.86
C ALA A 173 7.64 -0.06 1.83
N ASN A 174 8.75 0.36 1.22
CA ASN A 174 9.60 -0.45 0.34
C ASN A 174 11.05 0.07 0.29
N GLY A 175 11.45 0.91 1.24
CA GLY A 175 12.82 1.41 1.36
C GLY A 175 13.77 0.37 1.96
N GLU A 176 15.08 0.63 1.89
CA GLU A 176 16.11 -0.30 2.37
C GLU A 176 15.91 -0.72 3.83
N GLU A 177 15.67 0.24 4.72
CA GLU A 177 15.41 -0.03 6.14
C GLU A 177 14.16 -0.90 6.35
N PHE A 178 13.11 -0.65 5.56
CA PHE A 178 11.88 -1.44 5.60
C PHE A 178 12.13 -2.89 5.20
N VAL A 179 12.81 -3.08 4.07
CA VAL A 179 13.17 -4.42 3.57
C VAL A 179 14.04 -5.14 4.59
N GLN A 180 15.05 -4.47 5.16
CA GLN A 180 15.94 -5.07 6.16
C GLN A 180 15.19 -5.51 7.42
N LYS A 181 14.39 -4.62 8.04
CA LYS A 181 13.66 -4.94 9.27
C LYS A 181 12.60 -6.02 9.05
N LEU A 182 11.84 -5.93 7.96
CA LEU A 182 10.84 -6.94 7.63
C LEU A 182 11.51 -8.30 7.32
N SER A 183 12.60 -8.32 6.56
CA SER A 183 13.33 -9.57 6.26
C SER A 183 13.91 -10.22 7.52
N ALA A 184 14.44 -9.43 8.45
CA ALA A 184 14.95 -9.92 9.73
C ALA A 184 13.83 -10.56 10.55
N PHE A 185 12.67 -9.89 10.64
CA PHE A 185 11.48 -10.44 11.31
C PHE A 185 10.99 -11.74 10.67
N LEU A 186 10.84 -11.76 9.35
CA LEU A 186 10.40 -12.96 8.61
C LEU A 186 11.37 -14.13 8.77
N SER A 187 12.67 -13.86 8.78
CA SER A 187 13.70 -14.87 9.03
C SER A 187 13.60 -15.44 10.44
N ALA A 188 13.40 -14.59 11.44
CA ALA A 188 13.19 -15.02 12.83
C ALA A 188 11.89 -15.82 13.01
N LEU A 189 10.84 -15.50 12.25
CA LEU A 189 9.59 -16.26 12.25
C LEU A 189 9.77 -17.65 11.60
N TRP A 190 10.40 -17.71 10.43
CA TRP A 190 10.59 -18.96 9.67
C TRP A 190 11.61 -19.93 10.26
N ASN A 191 12.75 -19.44 10.75
CA ASN A 191 13.72 -20.30 11.44
C ASN A 191 13.13 -20.96 12.69
N GLY A 192 12.11 -20.34 13.28
CA GLY A 192 11.41 -20.88 14.45
C GLY A 192 10.24 -21.81 14.14
N ILE A 193 9.75 -21.85 12.89
CA ILE A 193 8.62 -22.70 12.46
C ILE A 193 9.13 -23.92 11.66
N LEU A 194 10.15 -23.74 10.82
CA LEU A 194 10.78 -24.78 9.99
C LEU A 194 12.31 -24.54 9.92
N PRO A 195 13.07 -24.96 10.94
CA PRO A 195 14.52 -24.69 11.02
C PRO A 195 15.33 -25.27 9.85
N ASP A 196 14.79 -26.25 9.12
CA ASP A 196 15.45 -26.94 8.01
C ASP A 196 14.99 -26.47 6.61
N GLN A 197 14.10 -25.48 6.50
CA GLN A 197 13.66 -24.95 5.21
C GLN A 197 14.21 -23.53 4.99
N LYS A 198 14.83 -23.32 3.82
CA LYS A 198 15.30 -21.98 3.43
C LYS A 198 14.11 -21.00 3.45
N PRO A 199 14.27 -19.79 4.02
CA PRO A 199 13.21 -18.80 4.01
C PRO A 199 12.78 -18.55 2.56
N ILE A 200 11.45 -18.51 2.35
CA ILE A 200 10.87 -18.11 1.07
C ILE A 200 11.51 -16.76 0.71
N GLN A 201 12.25 -16.73 -0.40
CA GLN A 201 12.74 -15.49 -0.97
C GLN A 201 11.53 -14.70 -1.45
N TRP A 202 11.01 -13.84 -0.57
CA TRP A 202 10.15 -12.75 -0.99
C TRP A 202 11.05 -11.81 -1.80
N ILE A 203 10.90 -11.87 -3.12
CA ILE A 203 11.53 -10.91 -4.02
C ILE A 203 10.81 -9.59 -3.76
N PHE A 204 11.43 -8.74 -2.93
CA PHE A 204 11.06 -7.34 -2.71
C PHE A 204 11.50 -6.50 -3.90
#